data_AF-S7MN69-F1
#
_entry.id   AF-S7MN69-F1
#
_cell.length_a   1.000
_cell.length_b   1.000
_cell.length_c   1.000
_cell.angle_alpha   90.00
_cell.angle_beta   90.00
_cell.angle_gamma   90.00
#
_symmetry.space_group_name_H-M   'P 1'
#
loop_
_entity.id
_entity.type
_entity.pdbx_description
1 polymer ?
#
loop_
_entity_poly.entity_id
_entity_poly.type
_entity_poly.pdbx_seq_one_letter_code
_entity_poly.pdbx_strand_id
1 'polypeptide(L)'
;ATFMVFQALAQYQRDVPDHEDLNLDVSIDLPSRGSAVTHRIFWESASLLRSETTKENEDFTLTAKGKGQGTLSVVTMYQAKIKGRTSCNKFSLKVNLRPAPEVKKPQDAKSTMLLNICTRYLGDHDATMSILDISMMTGFAPDTADLKQLASDTDSYISKFELDNKAFSNKNTLIIYLDDGFHWDLDSYVAGLFLLYWSLS
;
A
#
# COMPACT_ATOMS: atom_id res chain seq x y z
N ALA A 1 -13.59 0.42 -6.03
CA ALA A 1 -14.23 1.71 -5.67
C ALA A 1 -13.78 2.85 -6.59
N THR A 2 -12.47 3.09 -6.70
CA THR A 2 -11.87 4.21 -7.44
C THR A 2 -12.35 4.33 -8.90
N PHE A 3 -12.37 3.23 -9.65
CA PHE A 3 -12.81 3.24 -11.06
C PHE A 3 -14.26 3.72 -11.23
N MET A 4 -15.19 3.14 -10.47
CA MET A 4 -16.61 3.47 -10.57
C MET A 4 -16.89 4.93 -10.20
N VAL A 5 -16.21 5.46 -9.18
CA VAL A 5 -16.35 6.86 -8.76
C VAL A 5 -15.88 7.81 -9.86
N PHE A 6 -14.72 7.53 -10.47
CA PHE A 6 -14.21 8.38 -11.56
C PHE A 6 -15.05 8.28 -12.83
N GLN A 7 -15.59 7.09 -13.15
CA GLN A 7 -16.51 6.94 -14.28
C GLN A 7 -17.78 7.76 -14.08
N ALA A 8 -18.40 7.67 -12.89
CA ALA A 8 -19.60 8.42 -12.56
C ALA A 8 -19.35 9.94 -12.59
N LEU A 9 -18.24 10.39 -12.01
CA LEU A 9 -17.88 11.82 -12.00
C LEU A 9 -17.61 12.35 -13.41
N ALA A 10 -16.90 11.58 -14.24
CA ALA A 10 -16.63 11.94 -15.62
C ALA A 10 -17.93 12.02 -16.44
N GLN A 11 -18.88 11.13 -16.20
CA GLN A 11 -20.18 11.17 -16.88
C GLN A 11 -20.99 12.40 -16.46
N TYR A 12 -21.05 12.72 -15.17
CA TYR A 12 -21.73 13.91 -14.66
C TYR A 12 -21.19 15.20 -15.30
N GLN A 13 -19.87 15.34 -15.37
CA GLN A 13 -19.23 16.52 -15.98
C GLN A 13 -19.43 16.62 -17.50
N ARG A 14 -19.68 15.49 -18.19
CA ARG A 14 -20.05 15.50 -19.62
C ARG A 14 -21.49 15.94 -19.85
N ASP A 15 -22.41 15.48 -19.01
CA ASP A 15 -23.85 15.65 -19.24
C ASP A 15 -24.39 16.99 -18.69
N VAL A 16 -23.70 17.61 -17.73
CA VAL A 16 -24.09 18.91 -17.13
C VAL A 16 -23.08 19.99 -17.53
N PRO A 17 -23.41 20.83 -18.53
CA PRO A 17 -22.50 21.83 -19.05
C PRO A 17 -22.48 23.11 -18.20
N ASP A 18 -21.98 23.04 -16.96
CA ASP A 18 -21.81 24.22 -16.09
C ASP A 18 -20.39 24.84 -16.21
N HIS A 19 -19.74 24.64 -17.35
CA HIS A 19 -18.30 24.85 -17.55
C HIS A 19 -17.86 26.31 -17.76
N GLU A 20 -18.78 27.24 -18.02
CA GLU A 20 -18.43 28.61 -18.37
C GLU A 20 -18.19 29.53 -17.16
N ASP A 21 -18.57 29.11 -15.94
CA ASP A 21 -18.60 29.96 -14.75
C ASP A 21 -17.49 29.67 -13.71
N LEU A 22 -16.54 28.77 -14.01
CA LEU A 22 -15.46 28.42 -13.08
C LEU A 22 -14.43 29.55 -12.97
N ASN A 23 -14.46 30.26 -11.85
CA ASN A 23 -13.51 31.30 -11.46
C ASN A 23 -13.39 31.26 -9.94
N LEU A 24 -12.49 30.40 -9.45
CA LEU A 24 -12.18 30.26 -8.03
C LEU A 24 -10.83 30.89 -7.73
N ASP A 25 -10.81 31.71 -6.69
CA ASP A 25 -9.60 32.26 -6.10
C ASP A 25 -9.41 31.61 -4.72
N VAL A 26 -8.36 30.81 -4.58
CA VAL A 26 -8.10 29.96 -3.42
C VAL A 26 -6.81 30.42 -2.76
N SER A 27 -6.89 30.88 -1.52
CA SER A 27 -5.74 31.30 -0.73
C SER A 27 -5.53 30.35 0.46
N ILE A 28 -4.30 29.88 0.62
CA ILE A 28 -3.83 28.98 1.68
C ILE A 28 -2.87 29.76 2.56
N ASP A 29 -3.25 29.95 3.81
CA ASP A 29 -2.45 30.65 4.81
C ASP A 29 -1.86 29.64 5.80
N LEU A 30 -0.53 29.47 5.72
CA LEU A 30 0.26 28.56 6.54
C LEU A 30 1.09 29.38 7.53
N PRO A 31 0.96 29.17 8.87
CA PRO A 31 1.72 29.92 9.87
C PRO A 31 3.25 29.85 9.70
N SER A 32 3.77 28.72 9.22
CA SER A 32 5.20 28.53 8.93
C SER A 32 5.71 29.34 7.74
N ARG A 33 4.81 29.90 6.92
CA ARG A 33 5.14 30.69 5.74
C ARG A 33 4.93 32.18 6.02
N GLY A 34 5.86 33.02 5.57
CA GLY A 34 5.75 34.47 5.74
C GLY A 34 4.64 35.15 4.92
N SER A 35 3.99 34.42 4.01
CA SER A 35 2.87 34.92 3.21
C SER A 35 1.97 33.80 2.71
N ALA A 36 0.67 34.09 2.58
CA ALA A 36 -0.32 33.19 2.01
C ALA A 36 0.02 32.83 0.54
N VAL A 37 -0.28 31.59 0.16
CA VAL A 37 -0.20 31.12 -1.22
C VAL A 37 -1.57 31.27 -1.85
N THR A 38 -1.65 31.98 -2.98
CA THR A 38 -2.91 32.19 -3.69
C THR A 38 -2.85 31.55 -5.06
N HIS A 39 -3.86 30.74 -5.37
CA HIS A 39 -4.05 30.03 -6.64
C HIS A 39 -5.37 30.45 -7.25
N ARG A 40 -5.35 30.78 -8.53
CA ARG A 40 -6.55 31.07 -9.30
C ARG A 40 -6.85 29.94 -10.27
N ILE A 41 -8.07 29.43 -10.20
CA ILE A 41 -8.56 28.30 -10.97
C ILE A 41 -9.65 28.82 -11.90
N PHE A 42 -9.33 28.79 -13.19
CA PHE A 42 -10.26 29.07 -14.28
C PHE A 42 -10.59 27.78 -15.02
N TRP A 43 -11.64 27.79 -15.83
CA TRP A 43 -12.00 26.66 -16.70
C TRP A 43 -10.80 26.12 -17.50
N GLU A 44 -10.00 26.99 -18.11
CA GLU A 44 -8.84 26.61 -18.93
C GLU A 44 -7.73 25.92 -18.11
N SER A 45 -7.72 26.12 -16.79
CA SER A 45 -6.74 25.55 -15.86
C SER A 45 -7.35 24.59 -14.85
N ALA A 46 -8.62 24.20 -15.04
CA ALA A 46 -9.39 23.37 -14.12
C ALA A 46 -8.81 21.96 -13.95
N SER A 47 -8.21 21.43 -15.03
CA SER A 47 -7.56 20.12 -15.03
C SER A 47 -6.16 20.13 -14.39
N LEU A 48 -5.56 21.30 -14.21
CA LEU A 48 -4.23 21.42 -13.65
C LEU A 48 -4.29 21.35 -12.12
N LEU A 49 -3.71 20.30 -11.55
CA LEU A 49 -3.61 20.12 -10.11
C LEU A 49 -2.62 21.15 -9.52
N ARG A 50 -2.99 21.78 -8.40
CA ARG A 50 -2.10 22.63 -7.61
C ARG A 50 -1.76 21.91 -6.31
N SER A 51 -0.49 21.91 -5.94
CA SER A 51 -0.01 21.24 -4.73
C SER A 51 0.96 22.14 -3.97
N GLU A 52 0.74 22.27 -2.68
CA GLU A 52 1.68 22.91 -1.75
C GLU A 52 2.15 21.86 -0.75
N THR A 53 3.41 21.95 -0.32
CA THR A 53 3.98 21.03 0.67
C THR A 53 4.59 21.81 1.82
N THR A 54 4.39 21.32 3.03
CA THR A 54 5.04 21.82 4.23
C THR A 54 5.64 20.65 5.01
N LYS A 55 6.74 20.90 5.72
CA LYS A 55 7.37 19.92 6.62
C LYS A 55 6.78 19.98 8.03
N GLU A 56 6.10 21.08 8.35
CA GLU A 56 5.48 21.30 9.65
C GLU A 56 4.06 20.75 9.64
N ASN A 57 3.68 20.03 10.70
CA ASN A 57 2.32 19.56 10.89
C ASN A 57 1.56 20.58 11.74
N GLU A 58 1.10 21.65 11.09
CA GLU A 58 0.41 22.78 11.70
C GLU A 58 -0.98 23.00 11.09
N ASP A 59 -1.85 23.63 11.86
CA ASP A 59 -3.15 24.06 11.37
C ASP A 59 -2.98 25.22 10.37
N PHE A 60 -3.78 25.21 9.31
CA PHE A 60 -3.74 26.24 8.27
C PHE A 60 -5.16 26.69 7.92
N THR A 61 -5.28 27.88 7.34
CA THR A 61 -6.57 28.44 6.91
C THR A 61 -6.67 28.45 5.40
N LEU A 62 -7.78 27.97 4.85
CA LEU A 62 -8.09 28.06 3.43
C LEU A 62 -9.27 28.99 3.20
N THR A 63 -9.08 29.97 2.30
CA THR A 63 -10.12 30.89 1.86
C THR A 63 -10.38 30.68 0.38
N ALA A 64 -11.60 30.30 0.00
CA ALA A 64 -12.03 30.21 -1.38
C ALA A 64 -13.08 31.28 -1.70
N LYS A 65 -12.90 31.99 -2.81
CA LYS A 65 -13.81 33.04 -3.29
C LYS A 65 -14.11 32.84 -4.78
N GLY A 66 -15.30 33.25 -5.21
CA GLY A 66 -15.71 33.20 -6.60
C GLY A 66 -16.74 32.10 -6.89
N LYS A 67 -16.85 31.70 -8.15
CA LYS A 67 -17.84 30.73 -8.64
C LYS A 67 -17.19 29.43 -9.07
N GLY A 68 -17.85 28.31 -8.78
CA GLY A 68 -17.44 26.98 -9.17
C GLY A 68 -17.22 26.05 -7.98
N GLN A 69 -16.87 24.81 -8.27
CA GLN A 69 -16.65 23.76 -7.28
C GLN A 69 -15.27 23.14 -7.48
N GLY A 70 -14.62 22.80 -6.37
CA GLY A 70 -13.32 22.14 -6.36
C GLY A 70 -13.18 21.23 -5.15
N THR A 71 -12.10 20.45 -5.14
CA THR A 71 -11.78 19.53 -4.06
C THR A 71 -10.40 19.87 -3.50
N LEU A 72 -10.33 20.06 -2.19
CA LEU A 72 -9.07 20.14 -1.45
C LEU A 72 -8.79 18.77 -0.81
N SER A 73 -7.57 18.26 -1.00
CA SER A 73 -7.09 17.05 -0.32
C SER A 73 -5.86 17.38 0.50
N VAL A 74 -5.91 17.07 1.79
CA VAL A 74 -4.81 17.30 2.74
C VAL A 74 -4.27 15.94 3.15
N VAL A 75 -3.00 15.69 2.83
CA VAL A 75 -2.35 14.41 3.11
C VAL A 75 -1.06 14.65 3.89
N THR A 76 -1.05 14.24 5.15
CA THR A 76 0.13 14.31 6.01
C THR A 76 0.87 12.97 5.98
N MET A 77 2.11 12.98 5.48
CA MET A 77 2.97 11.80 5.47
C MET A 77 3.97 11.88 6.62
N TYR A 78 3.96 10.88 7.52
CA TYR A 78 4.90 10.81 8.64
C TYR A 78 5.30 9.37 8.93
N GLN A 79 6.46 9.20 9.59
CA GLN A 79 6.89 7.88 10.07
C GLN A 79 6.21 7.56 11.40
N ALA A 80 5.17 6.74 11.35
CA ALA A 80 4.50 6.26 12.55
C ALA A 80 5.29 5.12 13.21
N LYS A 81 5.53 5.21 14.52
CA LYS A 81 5.90 4.04 15.33
C LYS A 81 4.68 3.16 15.52
N ILE A 82 4.85 1.85 15.44
CA ILE A 82 3.76 0.89 15.64
C ILE A 82 3.27 1.01 17.10
N LYS A 83 2.01 1.42 17.28
CA LYS A 83 1.36 1.45 18.59
C LYS A 83 0.90 0.04 18.96
N GLY A 84 1.80 -0.79 19.54
CA GLY A 84 1.44 -2.09 20.12
C GLY A 84 0.52 -2.96 19.24
N ARG A 85 -0.35 -3.75 19.87
CA ARG A 85 -1.35 -4.59 19.18
C ARG A 85 -2.48 -3.70 18.63
N THR A 86 -2.28 -3.09 17.46
CA THR A 86 -3.38 -2.50 16.69
C THR A 86 -4.44 -3.58 16.46
N SER A 87 -5.72 -3.25 16.65
CA SER A 87 -6.81 -4.21 16.54
C SER A 87 -7.01 -4.65 15.07
N CYS A 88 -6.46 -5.80 14.70
CA CYS A 88 -6.73 -6.44 13.42
C CYS A 88 -8.14 -7.06 13.46
N ASN A 89 -9.15 -6.30 13.05
CA ASN A 89 -10.56 -6.65 13.27
C ASN A 89 -11.15 -7.62 12.23
N LYS A 90 -10.47 -7.80 11.09
CA LYS A 90 -10.97 -8.62 9.97
C LYS A 90 -10.08 -9.80 9.64
N PHE A 91 -8.82 -9.77 10.07
CA PHE A 91 -7.85 -10.83 9.83
C PHE A 91 -7.07 -11.13 11.10
N SER A 92 -6.83 -12.41 11.35
CA SER A 92 -5.86 -12.89 12.33
C SER A 92 -4.59 -13.30 11.57
N LEU A 93 -3.49 -12.58 11.81
CA LEU A 93 -2.19 -12.85 11.20
C LEU A 93 -1.20 -13.31 12.27
N LYS A 94 -0.56 -14.45 12.04
CA LYS A 94 0.52 -14.99 12.87
C LYS A 94 1.75 -15.22 12.01
N VAL A 95 2.86 -14.62 12.42
CA VAL A 95 4.14 -14.71 11.72
C VAL A 95 5.16 -15.32 12.68
N ASN A 96 5.81 -16.38 12.25
CA ASN A 96 6.86 -17.07 13.01
C ASN A 96 8.12 -17.18 12.15
N LEU A 97 9.24 -16.71 12.68
CA LEU A 97 10.54 -16.79 12.03
C LEU A 97 11.44 -17.72 12.86
N ARG A 98 12.04 -18.72 12.23
CA ARG A 98 12.98 -19.64 12.89
C ARG A 98 14.18 -19.96 11.98
N PRO A 99 15.34 -20.34 12.52
CA PRO A 99 16.44 -20.85 11.72
C PRO A 99 16.00 -22.10 10.93
N ALA A 100 16.42 -22.19 9.67
CA ALA A 100 16.19 -23.39 8.86
C ALA A 100 17.12 -24.53 9.30
N PRO A 101 16.70 -25.81 9.19
CA PRO A 101 17.59 -26.94 9.36
C PRO A 101 18.76 -26.87 8.36
N GLU A 102 19.97 -27.28 8.76
CA GLU A 102 21.21 -27.07 7.99
C GLU A 102 21.24 -27.72 6.58
N VAL A 103 20.28 -28.58 6.28
CA VAL A 103 20.21 -29.37 5.04
C VAL A 103 19.84 -28.52 3.80
N LYS A 104 19.32 -27.30 3.97
CA LYS A 104 18.90 -26.39 2.89
C LYS A 104 19.62 -25.04 2.92
N LYS A 105 20.95 -25.04 3.00
CA LYS A 105 21.77 -23.84 2.76
C LYS A 105 22.25 -23.86 1.31
N PRO A 106 21.76 -22.98 0.41
CA PRO A 106 22.43 -22.72 -0.85
C PRO A 106 23.90 -22.36 -0.59
N GLN A 107 24.82 -22.84 -1.44
CA GLN A 107 26.28 -22.73 -1.20
C GLN A 107 26.76 -21.28 -0.97
N ASP A 108 26.02 -20.29 -1.46
CA ASP A 108 26.40 -18.87 -1.39
C ASP A 108 25.73 -18.09 -0.24
N ALA A 109 24.72 -18.67 0.43
CA ALA A 109 23.99 -18.00 1.51
C ALA A 109 24.67 -18.21 2.86
N LYS A 110 24.95 -17.12 3.60
CA LYS A 110 25.62 -17.20 4.92
C LYS A 110 24.71 -17.76 6.02
N SER A 111 23.39 -17.60 5.87
CA SER A 111 22.39 -18.12 6.80
C SER A 111 21.05 -18.29 6.10
N THR A 112 20.24 -19.23 6.60
CA THR A 112 18.90 -19.51 6.09
C THR A 112 17.90 -19.48 7.24
N MET A 113 16.80 -18.75 7.06
CA MET A 113 15.67 -18.72 8.00
C MET A 113 14.40 -19.25 7.32
N LEU A 114 13.53 -19.88 8.08
CA LEU A 114 12.19 -20.26 7.66
C LEU A 114 11.18 -19.26 8.25
N LEU A 115 10.49 -18.56 7.36
CA LEU A 115 9.38 -17.65 7.65
C LEU A 115 8.07 -18.38 7.42
N ASN A 116 7.31 -18.61 8.50
CA ASN A 116 5.99 -19.20 8.46
C ASN A 116 4.92 -18.12 8.65
N ILE A 117 3.97 -18.06 7.73
CA ILE A 117 2.88 -17.09 7.77
C ILE A 117 1.54 -17.85 7.79
N CYS A 118 0.75 -17.58 8.82
CA CYS A 118 -0.61 -18.09 8.96
C CYS A 118 -1.57 -16.91 8.99
N THR A 119 -2.58 -16.91 8.13
CA THR A 119 -3.60 -15.86 8.10
C THR A 119 -4.98 -16.50 8.13
N ARG A 120 -5.93 -15.86 8.81
CA ARG A 120 -7.32 -16.28 8.86
C ARG A 120 -8.23 -15.07 8.74
N TYR A 121 -9.23 -15.16 7.87
CA TYR A 121 -10.29 -14.17 7.80
C TYR A 121 -11.30 -14.38 8.94
N LEU A 122 -11.73 -13.29 9.57
CA LEU A 122 -12.60 -13.29 10.75
C LEU A 122 -14.05 -12.88 10.40
N GLY A 123 -14.43 -12.92 9.13
CA GLY A 123 -15.80 -12.61 8.70
C GLY A 123 -16.71 -13.84 8.61
N ASP A 124 -17.99 -13.59 8.36
CA ASP A 124 -19.05 -14.62 8.26
C ASP A 124 -19.10 -15.30 6.88
N HIS A 125 -18.30 -14.81 5.93
CA HIS A 125 -18.16 -15.34 4.57
C HIS A 125 -16.69 -15.57 4.25
N ASP A 126 -16.42 -16.43 3.28
CA ASP A 126 -15.06 -16.62 2.78
C ASP A 126 -14.46 -15.28 2.30
N ALA A 127 -13.17 -15.11 2.56
CA ALA A 127 -12.47 -13.95 2.04
C ALA A 127 -12.44 -14.02 0.51
N THR A 128 -12.71 -12.88 -0.12
CA THR A 128 -12.34 -12.67 -1.52
C THR A 128 -10.81 -12.59 -1.66
N MET A 129 -10.32 -12.45 -2.89
CA MET A 129 -8.92 -12.20 -3.19
C MET A 129 -8.25 -11.25 -2.19
N SER A 130 -7.14 -11.70 -1.63
CA SER A 130 -6.41 -11.01 -0.56
C SER A 130 -4.95 -10.79 -0.95
N ILE A 131 -4.29 -9.81 -0.33
CA ILE A 131 -2.90 -9.48 -0.62
C ILE A 131 -2.08 -9.57 0.66
N LEU A 132 -0.94 -10.25 0.57
CA LEU A 132 0.05 -10.31 1.63
C LEU A 132 1.31 -9.55 1.19
N ASP A 133 1.55 -8.39 1.82
CA ASP A 133 2.73 -7.55 1.60
C ASP A 133 3.77 -7.81 2.69
N ILE A 134 4.91 -8.39 2.30
CA ILE A 134 5.98 -8.81 3.19
C ILE A 134 7.22 -7.97 2.91
N SER A 135 7.53 -7.07 3.82
CA SER A 135 8.82 -6.36 3.82
C SER A 135 9.92 -7.23 4.42
N MET A 136 10.97 -7.51 3.64
CA MET A 136 12.11 -8.30 4.10
C MET A 136 12.97 -7.55 5.12
N MET A 137 13.63 -8.32 6.00
CA MET A 137 14.70 -7.80 6.84
C MET A 137 15.93 -7.47 5.98
N THR A 138 16.72 -6.49 6.41
CA THR A 138 17.94 -6.06 5.71
C THR A 138 18.89 -7.24 5.46
N GLY A 139 19.36 -7.39 4.22
CA GLY A 139 20.27 -8.46 3.82
C GLY A 139 19.60 -9.82 3.57
N PHE A 140 18.28 -9.95 3.77
CA PHE A 140 17.53 -11.14 3.43
C PHE A 140 16.80 -11.01 2.09
N ALA A 141 16.77 -12.10 1.34
CA ALA A 141 15.94 -12.27 0.15
C ALA A 141 15.20 -13.61 0.23
N PRO A 142 13.94 -13.68 -0.22
CA PRO A 142 13.21 -14.94 -0.26
C PRO A 142 13.80 -15.87 -1.33
N ASP A 143 13.74 -17.16 -1.09
CA ASP A 143 14.12 -18.17 -2.08
C ASP A 143 13.10 -18.19 -3.22
N THR A 144 13.56 -17.81 -4.41
CA THR A 144 12.72 -17.78 -5.61
C THR A 144 12.29 -19.16 -6.09
N ALA A 145 13.03 -20.22 -5.75
CA ALA A 145 12.67 -21.59 -6.12
C ALA A 145 11.45 -22.06 -5.32
N ASP A 146 11.45 -21.83 -4.01
CA ASP A 146 10.31 -22.12 -3.14
C ASP A 146 9.09 -21.29 -3.52
N LEU A 147 9.27 -19.99 -3.84
CA LEU A 147 8.18 -19.14 -4.30
C LEU A 147 7.53 -19.65 -5.60
N LYS A 148 8.35 -20.10 -6.56
CA LYS A 148 7.85 -20.68 -7.81
C LYS A 148 7.09 -21.98 -7.55
N GLN A 149 7.63 -22.83 -6.68
CA GLN A 149 6.95 -24.07 -6.30
C GLN A 149 5.59 -23.77 -5.66
N LEU A 150 5.57 -22.86 -4.69
CA LEU A 150 4.36 -22.43 -4.00
C LEU A 150 3.31 -21.87 -4.96
N ALA A 151 3.71 -21.07 -5.96
CA ALA A 151 2.76 -20.53 -6.95
C ALA A 151 2.35 -21.53 -8.05
N SER A 152 3.11 -22.61 -8.24
CA SER A 152 2.82 -23.64 -9.24
C SER A 152 2.01 -24.82 -8.71
N ASP A 153 1.88 -24.93 -7.39
CA ASP A 153 1.19 -26.04 -6.76
C ASP A 153 -0.33 -25.93 -7.02
N THR A 154 -0.96 -27.05 -7.36
CA THR A 154 -2.36 -27.09 -7.81
C THR A 154 -3.34 -26.92 -6.64
N ASP A 155 -2.87 -27.24 -5.42
CA ASP A 155 -3.59 -27.01 -4.16
C ASP A 155 -3.12 -25.72 -3.45
N SER A 156 -2.31 -24.90 -4.12
CA SER A 156 -1.89 -23.63 -3.57
C SER A 156 -2.99 -22.60 -3.68
N TYR A 157 -3.18 -21.87 -2.59
CA TYR A 157 -4.02 -20.69 -2.58
C TYR A 157 -3.28 -19.41 -3.03
N ILE A 158 -2.07 -19.55 -3.57
CA ILE A 158 -1.22 -18.46 -4.05
C ILE A 158 -1.41 -18.33 -5.56
N SER A 159 -2.06 -17.24 -5.96
CA SER A 159 -2.35 -16.92 -7.36
C SER A 159 -1.09 -16.42 -8.10
N LYS A 160 -0.35 -15.53 -7.44
CA LYS A 160 0.80 -14.82 -8.01
C LYS A 160 1.70 -14.30 -6.90
N PHE A 161 2.97 -14.10 -7.21
CA PHE A 161 3.87 -13.29 -6.40
C PHE A 161 4.62 -12.26 -7.24
N GLU A 162 4.98 -11.15 -6.61
CA GLU A 162 5.77 -10.07 -7.18
C GLU A 162 6.88 -9.69 -6.20
N LEU A 163 8.11 -9.58 -6.70
CA LEU A 163 9.24 -9.07 -5.94
C LEU A 163 9.51 -7.65 -6.43
N ASP A 164 9.18 -6.66 -5.61
CA ASP A 164 9.50 -5.26 -5.92
C ASP A 164 10.93 -4.99 -5.48
N ASN A 165 11.88 -5.39 -6.33
CA ASN A 165 13.30 -5.14 -6.14
C ASN A 165 13.69 -3.85 -6.86
N LYS A 166 13.03 -2.73 -6.50
CA LYS A 166 13.45 -1.42 -6.97
C LYS A 166 14.82 -1.12 -6.39
N ALA A 167 15.83 -0.96 -7.26
CA ALA A 167 17.22 -0.64 -6.95
C ALA A 167 17.45 0.61 -6.07
N PHE A 168 16.38 1.32 -5.67
CA PHE A 168 16.39 2.53 -4.85
C PHE A 168 15.39 2.48 -3.66
N SER A 169 14.71 1.36 -3.43
CA SER A 169 13.88 1.15 -2.24
C SER A 169 14.74 0.53 -1.14
N ASN A 170 14.81 1.16 0.03
CA ASN A 170 15.46 0.59 1.23
C ASN A 170 14.77 -0.69 1.76
N LYS A 171 13.76 -1.21 1.06
CA LYS A 171 12.95 -2.37 1.44
C LYS A 171 12.78 -3.27 0.22
N ASN A 172 13.30 -4.50 0.33
CA ASN A 172 12.98 -5.60 -0.57
C ASN A 172 11.59 -6.13 -0.15
N THR A 173 10.56 -5.91 -0.96
CA THR A 173 9.17 -6.29 -0.62
C THR A 173 8.69 -7.41 -1.53
N LEU A 174 8.12 -8.44 -0.92
CA LEU A 174 7.45 -9.56 -1.59
C LEU A 174 5.95 -9.38 -1.43
N ILE A 175 5.24 -9.28 -2.54
CA ILE A 175 3.78 -9.22 -2.60
C ILE A 175 3.28 -10.58 -3.05
N ILE A 176 2.39 -11.19 -2.26
CA ILE A 176 1.73 -12.46 -2.59
C ILE A 176 0.22 -12.20 -2.75
N TYR A 177 -0.33 -12.65 -3.87
CA TYR A 177 -1.75 -12.60 -4.17
C TYR A 177 -2.38 -13.93 -3.78
N LEU A 178 -3.39 -13.86 -2.94
CA LEU A 178 -4.13 -14.99 -2.38
C LEU A 178 -5.49 -15.08 -3.08
N ASP A 179 -5.84 -16.27 -3.58
CA ASP A 179 -7.14 -16.52 -4.22
C ASP A 179 -8.29 -16.51 -3.20
N ASP A 180 -9.52 -16.46 -3.68
CA ASP A 180 -10.71 -16.52 -2.85
C ASP A 180 -10.97 -17.93 -2.28
N GLY A 181 -11.77 -18.03 -1.21
CA GLY A 181 -12.19 -19.33 -0.68
C GLY A 181 -11.22 -20.00 0.31
N PHE A 182 -10.27 -19.26 0.88
CA PHE A 182 -9.49 -19.73 2.03
C PHE A 182 -10.41 -20.10 3.20
N HIS A 183 -10.51 -21.41 3.48
CA HIS A 183 -11.45 -21.99 4.44
C HIS A 183 -11.12 -21.68 5.91
N TRP A 184 -12.20 -21.61 6.69
CA TRP A 184 -12.36 -21.36 8.13
C TRP A 184 -11.78 -22.42 9.10
N ASP A 185 -11.11 -23.47 8.63
CA ASP A 185 -10.64 -24.51 9.53
C ASP A 185 -9.22 -24.27 10.05
N LEU A 186 -9.00 -24.78 11.26
CA LEU A 186 -7.88 -24.44 12.15
C LEU A 186 -6.52 -24.46 11.45
N ASP A 187 -5.76 -23.39 11.68
CA ASP A 187 -4.40 -23.16 11.19
C ASP A 187 -4.23 -23.13 9.67
N SER A 188 -4.95 -22.24 8.98
CA SER A 188 -4.73 -21.91 7.57
C SER A 188 -3.28 -21.41 7.38
N TYR A 189 -2.41 -22.34 6.99
CA TYR A 189 -1.01 -22.11 6.67
C TYR A 189 -0.94 -21.58 5.26
N VAL A 190 -0.40 -20.36 5.09
CA VAL A 190 -0.34 -19.72 3.78
C VAL A 190 0.95 -20.07 3.07
N ALA A 191 2.07 -19.96 3.77
CA ALA A 191 3.38 -20.19 3.18
C ALA A 191 4.46 -20.44 4.24
N GLY A 192 5.40 -21.32 3.89
CA GLY A 192 6.71 -21.44 4.52
C GLY A 192 7.76 -21.00 3.52
N LEU A 193 8.35 -19.85 3.78
CA LEU A 193 9.33 -19.23 2.88
C LEU A 193 10.71 -19.37 3.48
N PHE A 194 11.66 -19.88 2.69
CA PHE A 194 13.06 -19.80 3.07
C PHE A 194 13.59 -18.39 2.73
N LEU A 195 14.24 -17.76 3.69
CA LEU A 195 14.91 -16.48 3.57
C LEU A 195 16.42 -16.72 3.60
N LEU A 196 17.11 -16.22 2.58
CA LEU A 196 18.54 -16.34 2.39
C LEU A 196 19.22 -15.04 2.79
N TYR A 197 20.21 -15.12 3.69
CA TYR A 197 21.01 -13.97 4.10
C TYR A 197 22.27 -13.84 3.23
N TRP A 198 22.40 -12.68 2.60
CA TRP A 198 23.55 -12.30 1.80
C TRP A 198 24.23 -11.09 2.46
N SER A 199 25.53 -11.22 2.73
CA SER A 199 26.30 -10.08 3.23
C SER A 199 26.46 -9.09 2.09
N LEU A 200 25.96 -7.88 2.29
CA LEU A 200 26.44 -6.73 1.52
C LEU A 200 27.94 -6.63 1.79
N SER A 201 28.74 -6.82 0.75
CA SER A 201 30.19 -6.59 0.77
C SER A 201 30.51 -5.34 -0.02
#